data_AF-A0A7V7D0V3-F1
#
_entry.id   AF-A0A7V7D0V3-F1
#
_cell.length_a   1.000
_cell.length_b   1.000
_cell.length_c   1.000
_cell.angle_alpha   90.00
_cell.angle_beta   90.00
_cell.angle_gamma   90.00
#
_symmetry.space_group_name_H-M   'P 1'
#
loop_
_entity.id
_entity.type
_entity.pdbx_description
1 polymer ?
#
loop_
_entity_poly.entity_id
_entity_poly.type
_entity_poly.pdbx_seq_one_letter_code
_entity_poly.pdbx_strand_id
1 'polypeptide(L)'
;MTKLLIKGVTQLEEVSVLLVDDEVDFVSTLTKRMDKRGLKTSSVNSGEDALEFLGRHPMDVVILDVKMPGIGGVQTLREIKKRYPLT
;
A
#
# COMPACT_ATOMS: atom_id res chain seq x y z
N MET A 1 -25.78 -26.86 -3.11
CA MET A 1 -24.63 -27.26 -3.94
C MET A 1 -24.56 -26.33 -5.13
N THR A 2 -23.64 -25.36 -5.13
CA THR A 2 -23.26 -24.65 -6.36
C THR A 2 -21.76 -24.44 -6.33
N LYS A 3 -21.07 -25.07 -7.28
CA LYS A 3 -19.63 -24.98 -7.47
C LYS A 3 -19.39 -23.89 -8.52
N LEU A 4 -18.84 -22.75 -8.12
CA LEU A 4 -18.34 -21.76 -9.05
C LEU A 4 -16.92 -22.16 -9.44
N LEU A 5 -16.74 -22.68 -10.66
CA LEU A 5 -15.44 -22.93 -11.27
C LEU A 5 -15.15 -21.77 -12.22
N ILE A 6 -14.45 -20.75 -11.73
CA ILE A 6 -13.74 -19.80 -12.60
C ILE A 6 -12.24 -20.13 -12.46
N LYS A 7 -11.71 -20.86 -13.45
CA LYS A 7 -10.28 -20.88 -13.74
C LYS A 7 -10.04 -19.79 -14.78
N GLY A 8 -9.60 -18.63 -14.34
CA GLY A 8 -9.30 -17.49 -15.22
C GLY A 8 -8.88 -16.30 -14.36
N VAL A 9 -7.56 -16.12 -14.22
CA VAL A 9 -6.87 -15.22 -13.27
C VAL A 9 -6.99 -15.68 -11.81
N THR A 10 -6.67 -16.95 -11.56
CA THR A 10 -6.52 -17.49 -10.20
C THR A 10 -5.16 -17.09 -9.63
N GLN A 11 -5.21 -16.32 -8.53
CA GLN A 11 -4.11 -15.85 -7.68
C GLN A 11 -3.46 -14.54 -8.17
N LEU A 12 -4.03 -13.40 -7.74
CA LEU A 12 -3.16 -12.39 -7.15
C LEU A 12 -2.43 -13.13 -6.01
N GLU A 13 -1.27 -13.71 -6.29
CA GLU A 13 -0.33 -14.10 -5.23
C GLU A 13 -0.25 -12.88 -4.30
N GLU A 14 -0.52 -13.11 -3.02
CA GLU A 14 -0.98 -12.13 -2.01
C GLU A 14 -0.40 -10.70 -2.13
N VAL A 15 -0.90 -9.91 -3.08
CA VAL A 15 -0.34 -8.58 -3.38
C VAL A 15 -0.43 -7.71 -2.14
N SER A 16 0.73 -7.27 -1.68
CA SER A 16 0.93 -6.44 -0.51
C SER A 16 0.92 -4.98 -0.89
N VAL A 17 0.00 -4.22 -0.29
CA VAL A 17 -0.24 -2.82 -0.62
C VAL A 17 0.01 -1.94 0.60
N LEU A 18 0.83 -0.90 0.44
CA LEU A 18 1.03 0.14 1.45
C LEU A 18 0.26 1.40 1.06
N LEU A 19 -0.68 1.82 1.91
CA LEU A 19 -1.32 3.13 1.81
C LEU A 19 -0.54 4.16 2.63
N VAL A 20 -0.25 5.31 2.04
CA VAL A 20 0.49 6.41 2.69
C VAL A 20 -0.28 7.71 2.50
N ASP A 21 -0.96 8.16 3.54
CA ASP A 21 -1.83 9.35 3.52
C ASP A 21 -2.05 9.84 4.97
N ASP A 22 -1.97 11.15 5.20
CA ASP A 22 -2.08 11.74 6.55
C ASP A 22 -3.54 11.79 7.07
N GLU A 23 -4.53 11.53 6.21
CA GLU A 23 -5.94 11.42 6.59
C GLU A 23 -6.27 10.03 7.19
N VAL A 24 -6.05 9.88 8.50
CA VAL A 24 -6.22 8.62 9.26
C VAL A 24 -7.56 7.91 9.00
N ASP A 25 -8.67 8.65 8.97
CA ASP A 25 -10.01 8.08 8.78
C ASP A 25 -10.22 7.52 7.36
N PHE A 26 -9.68 8.22 6.35
CA PHE A 26 -9.71 7.78 4.96
C PHE A 26 -8.92 6.49 4.80
N VAL A 27 -7.70 6.48 5.31
CA VAL A 27 -6.79 5.32 5.29
C VAL A 27 -7.41 4.11 5.98
N SER A 28 -7.92 4.27 7.21
CA SER A 28 -8.56 3.18 7.97
C SER A 28 -9.76 2.59 7.22
N THR A 29 -10.56 3.44 6.58
CA THR A 29 -11.71 3.01 5.79
C THR A 29 -11.29 2.25 4.54
N LEU A 30 -10.26 2.74 3.84
CA LEU A 30 -9.77 2.13 2.61
C LEU A 30 -9.08 0.78 2.88
N THR A 31 -8.21 0.70 3.89
CA THR A 31 -7.57 -0.55 4.33
C THR A 31 -8.62 -1.64 4.59
N LYS A 32 -9.63 -1.36 5.41
CA LYS A 32 -10.73 -2.32 5.68
C LYS A 32 -11.48 -2.76 4.42
N ARG A 33 -11.63 -1.87 3.43
CA ARG A 33 -12.29 -2.20 2.15
C ARG A 33 -11.41 -3.06 1.26
N MET A 34 -10.10 -2.86 1.28
CA MET A 34 -9.13 -3.63 0.49
C MET A 34 -8.93 -5.02 1.10
N ASP A 35 -8.83 -5.12 2.43
CA ASP A 35 -8.74 -6.40 3.15
C ASP A 35 -9.97 -7.29 2.87
N LYS A 36 -11.17 -6.71 2.84
CA LYS A 36 -12.41 -7.43 2.48
C LYS A 36 -12.39 -7.98 1.05
N ARG A 37 -11.50 -7.51 0.18
CA ARG A 37 -11.30 -7.99 -1.19
C ARG A 37 -10.11 -8.97 -1.32
N GLY A 38 -9.48 -9.33 -0.19
CA GLY A 38 -8.36 -10.26 -0.15
C GLY A 38 -7.00 -9.65 -0.46
N LEU A 39 -6.86 -8.31 -0.45
CA LEU A 39 -5.57 -7.64 -0.56
C LEU A 39 -4.90 -7.56 0.82
N LYS A 40 -3.58 -7.75 0.90
CA LYS A 40 -2.83 -7.54 2.14
C LYS A 40 -2.47 -6.06 2.27
N THR A 41 -3.30 -5.30 2.97
CA THR A 41 -3.14 -3.85 3.03
C THR A 41 -2.54 -3.42 4.36
N SER A 42 -1.44 -2.67 4.30
CA SER A 42 -0.85 -1.95 5.43
C SER A 42 -1.00 -0.45 5.20
N SER A 43 -0.92 0.33 6.26
CA SER A 43 -1.03 1.78 6.14
C SER A 43 -0.17 2.55 7.13
N VAL A 44 0.33 3.69 6.70
CA VAL A 44 1.08 4.67 7.50
C VAL A 44 0.61 6.10 7.16
N ASN A 45 0.94 7.08 8.00
CA ASN A 45 0.37 8.42 7.92
C ASN A 45 1.39 9.53 7.61
N SER A 46 2.61 9.16 7.25
CA SER A 46 3.65 10.12 6.84
C SER A 46 4.63 9.48 5.86
N GLY A 47 5.36 10.33 5.13
CA GLY A 47 6.41 9.86 4.23
C GLY A 47 7.58 9.21 4.97
N GLU A 48 7.90 9.73 6.16
CA GLU A 48 8.93 9.22 7.05
C GLU A 48 8.60 7.81 7.52
N ASP A 49 7.36 7.59 7.99
CA ASP A 49 6.88 6.27 8.39
C ASP A 49 6.86 5.30 7.21
N ALA A 50 6.54 5.77 6.00
CA ALA A 50 6.58 4.93 4.80
C ALA A 50 8.00 4.44 4.50
N LEU A 51 9.00 5.32 4.61
CA LEU A 51 10.40 4.95 4.40
C LEU A 51 10.92 3.97 5.46
N GLU A 52 10.53 4.15 6.73
CA GLU A 52 10.85 3.20 7.80
C GLU A 52 10.15 1.85 7.59
N PHE A 53 8.86 1.87 7.26
CA PHE A 53 8.04 0.68 7.05
C PHE A 53 8.59 -0.18 5.91
N LEU A 54 8.88 0.44 4.76
CA LEU A 54 9.45 -0.26 3.59
C LEU A 54 10.84 -0.83 3.86
N GLY A 55 11.58 -0.27 4.83
CA GLY A 55 12.86 -0.82 5.25
C GLY A 55 12.76 -2.14 6.02
N ARG A 56 11.57 -2.47 6.53
CA ARG A 56 11.31 -3.69 7.32
C ARG A 56 10.37 -4.66 6.61
N HIS A 57 9.45 -4.13 5.80
CA HIS A 57 8.41 -4.88 5.14
C HIS A 57 8.43 -4.52 3.64
N PRO A 58 8.98 -5.39 2.77
CA PRO A 58 8.90 -5.18 1.33
C PRO A 58 7.43 -5.25 0.89
N MET A 59 7.05 -4.34 0.00
CA MET A 59 5.67 -4.20 -0.51
C MET A 59 5.69 -4.24 -2.04
N ASP A 60 4.61 -4.75 -2.63
CA ASP A 60 4.45 -4.84 -4.09
C ASP A 60 3.90 -3.55 -4.70
N VAL A 61 3.10 -2.82 -3.92
CA VAL A 61 2.46 -1.58 -4.37
C VAL A 61 2.47 -0.55 -3.24
N VAL A 62 2.82 0.69 -3.57
CA VAL A 62 2.65 1.85 -2.68
C VAL A 62 1.66 2.82 -3.31
N ILE A 63 0.57 3.11 -2.59
CA ILE A 63 -0.38 4.17 -2.92
C ILE A 63 -0.06 5.34 -2.00
N LEU A 64 0.45 6.41 -2.59
CA LEU A 64 1.04 7.54 -1.87
C LEU A 64 0.28 8.82 -2.19
N ASP A 65 -0.20 9.52 -1.16
CA ASP A 65 -0.66 10.89 -1.32
C ASP A 65 0.51 11.83 -1.65
N VAL A 66 0.26 12.74 -2.59
CA VAL A 66 1.24 13.70 -3.07
C VAL A 66 1.37 14.88 -2.10
N LYS A 67 0.29 15.23 -1.37
CA LYS A 67 0.17 16.44 -0.57
C LYS A 67 0.11 16.15 0.94
N MET A 68 1.15 15.51 1.46
CA MET A 68 1.30 15.33 2.90
C MET A 68 2.19 16.42 3.53
N PRO A 69 2.03 16.70 4.83
CA PRO A 69 3.01 17.45 5.62
C PRO A 69 4.37 16.72 5.72
N GLY A 70 5.37 17.36 6.32
CA GLY A 70 6.71 16.78 6.49
C GLY A 70 7.53 16.77 5.20
N ILE A 71 8.23 15.66 4.90
CA ILE A 71 8.97 15.52 3.62
C ILE A 71 8.04 15.56 2.38
N GLY A 72 6.74 15.32 2.55
CA GLY A 72 5.75 15.34 1.48
C GLY A 72 5.85 14.17 0.49
N GLY A 73 4.79 13.97 -0.28
CA GLY A 73 4.65 12.79 -1.16
C GLY A 73 5.67 12.75 -2.30
N VAL A 74 5.97 13.89 -2.93
CA VAL A 74 6.92 13.94 -4.05
C VAL A 74 8.33 13.53 -3.62
N GLN A 75 8.80 14.01 -2.47
CA GLN A 75 10.12 13.64 -1.96
C GLN A 75 10.14 12.19 -1.47
N THR A 76 9.07 11.74 -0.81
CA THR A 76 8.89 10.33 -0.42
C THR A 76 9.01 9.41 -1.62
N LEU A 77 8.30 9.70 -2.73
CA LEU A 77 8.38 8.92 -3.97
C LEU A 77 9.81 8.85 -4.52
N ARG A 78 10.56 9.97 -4.50
CA ARG A 78 11.96 10.01 -4.95
C ARG A 78 12.84 9.09 -4.10
N GLU A 79 12.66 9.12 -2.78
CA GLU A 79 13.41 8.26 -1.86
C GLU A 79 13.02 6.78 -2.01
N ILE A 80 11.73 6.46 -2.17
CA ILE A 80 11.27 5.10 -2.44
C ILE A 80 11.90 4.58 -3.74
N LYS A 81 11.83 5.33 -4.84
CA LYS A 81 12.43 4.90 -6.12
C LYS A 81 13.96 4.71 -6.04
N LYS A 82 14.63 5.46 -5.18
CA LYS A 82 16.08 5.36 -4.97
C LYS A 82 16.45 4.12 -4.15
N ARG A 83 15.68 3.80 -3.11
CA ARG A 83 15.99 2.73 -2.13
C ARG A 83 15.34 1.39 -2.50
N TYR A 84 14.17 1.43 -3.12
CA TYR A 84 13.29 0.29 -3.40
C TYR A 84 12.77 0.37 -4.86
N PRO A 85 13.64 0.27 -5.88
CA PRO A 85 13.28 0.53 -7.28
C PRO A 85 12.35 -0.52 -7.92
N LEU A 86 12.06 -1.63 -7.22
CA LEU A 86 11.22 -2.74 -7.70
C LEU A 86 9.84 -2.78 -7.01
N THR A 87 9.55 -1.81 -6.14
CA THR A 87 8.22 -1.52 -5.61
C THR A 87 7.52 -0.49 -6.51
#